data_AF-A0A7Y3T8C5-F1
#
_entry.id   AF-A0A7Y3T8C5-F1
#
_cell.length_a   1.000
_cell.length_b   1.000
_cell.length_c   1.000
_cell.angle_alpha   90.00
_cell.angle_beta   90.00
_cell.angle_gamma   90.00
#
_symmetry.space_group_name_H-M   'P 1'
#
loop_
_entity.id
_entity.type
_entity.pdbx_description
1 polymer ?
#
loop_
_entity_poly.entity_id
_entity_poly.type
_entity_poly.pdbx_seq_one_letter_code
_entity_poly.pdbx_strand_id
1 'polypeptide(L)'
;MPHTQGPWEVDDFPLDVEHACTMLKVDANTPREWVGICTPRDADGNYEHVAYCHISNAPVIAASTEMLAALEKAEAFIAGFEGDELQENIGELLNETRAAIAKARGG
;
A
#
# COMPACT_ATOMS: atom_id res chain seq x y z
N MET A 1 -16.31 5.10 -5.90
CA MET A 1 -16.47 4.63 -4.51
C MET A 1 -15.26 5.13 -3.75
N PRO A 2 -15.39 5.68 -2.53
CA PRO A 2 -14.21 5.98 -1.72
C PRO A 2 -13.42 4.69 -1.50
N HIS A 3 -12.10 4.75 -1.61
CA HIS A 3 -11.22 3.61 -1.33
C HIS A 3 -11.33 3.23 0.15
N THR A 4 -11.42 1.95 0.47
CA THR A 4 -11.41 1.47 1.86
C THR A 4 -10.06 1.84 2.48
N GLN A 5 -10.07 2.78 3.42
CA GLN A 5 -8.84 3.24 4.09
C GLN A 5 -8.26 2.13 4.97
N GLY A 6 -6.93 2.13 5.10
CA GLY A 6 -6.23 1.21 5.99
C GLY A 6 -6.58 1.39 7.48
N PRO A 7 -6.01 0.57 8.37
CA PRO A 7 -4.91 -0.36 8.13
C PRO A 7 -5.31 -1.53 7.21
N TRP A 8 -4.33 -2.12 6.52
CA TRP A 8 -4.53 -3.30 5.69
C TRP A 8 -3.65 -4.45 6.17
N GLU A 9 -4.14 -5.67 6.02
CA GLU A 9 -3.49 -6.90 6.45
C GLU A 9 -3.41 -7.88 5.27
N VAL A 10 -2.40 -8.74 5.30
CA VAL A 10 -2.33 -9.87 4.35
C VAL A 10 -3.34 -10.91 4.82
N ASP A 11 -4.21 -11.34 3.91
CA ASP A 11 -5.21 -12.36 4.22
C ASP A 11 -4.52 -13.70 4.45
N ASP A 12 -4.72 -14.27 5.64
CA ASP A 12 -4.20 -15.58 6.02
C ASP A 12 -4.96 -16.73 5.34
N PHE A 13 -6.10 -16.46 4.69
CA PHE A 13 -6.82 -17.44 3.89
C PHE A 13 -6.39 -17.36 2.43
N PRO A 14 -5.76 -18.41 1.86
CA PRO A 14 -5.65 -18.51 0.42
C PRO A 14 -7.07 -18.56 -0.13
N LEU A 15 -7.42 -17.62 -1.00
CA LEU A 15 -8.63 -17.73 -1.82
C LEU A 15 -8.68 -19.15 -2.37
N ASP A 16 -9.86 -19.78 -2.30
CA ASP A 16 -10.07 -20.96 -3.10
C ASP A 16 -9.73 -20.60 -4.56
N VAL A 17 -8.89 -21.42 -5.17
CA VAL A 17 -8.30 -21.14 -6.48
C VAL A 17 -9.39 -20.97 -7.55
N GLU A 18 -10.53 -21.64 -7.37
CA GLU A 18 -11.66 -21.62 -8.29
C GLU A 18 -12.39 -20.26 -8.25
N HIS A 19 -12.56 -19.68 -7.06
CA HIS A 19 -13.06 -18.33 -6.86
C HIS A 19 -12.12 -17.27 -7.41
N ALA A 20 -10.81 -17.40 -7.13
CA ALA A 20 -9.80 -16.47 -7.63
C ALA A 20 -9.78 -16.43 -9.16
N CYS A 21 -9.74 -17.61 -9.80
CA CYS A 21 -9.75 -17.75 -11.26
C CYS A 21 -11.04 -17.20 -11.88
N THR A 22 -12.19 -17.43 -11.23
CA THR A 22 -13.49 -16.93 -11.72
C THR A 22 -13.60 -15.41 -11.62
N MET A 23 -13.19 -14.81 -10.50
CA MET A 23 -13.26 -13.35 -10.32
C MET A 23 -12.25 -12.60 -11.18
N LEU A 24 -11.01 -13.11 -11.26
CA LEU A 24 -9.91 -12.42 -11.93
C LEU A 24 -9.80 -12.73 -13.42
N LYS A 25 -10.61 -13.68 -13.93
CA LYS A 25 -10.58 -14.17 -15.32
C LYS A 25 -9.18 -14.63 -15.76
N VAL A 26 -8.40 -15.14 -14.81
CA VAL A 26 -7.06 -15.70 -15.06
C VAL A 26 -7.19 -17.19 -15.37
N ASP A 27 -6.30 -17.70 -16.22
CA ASP A 27 -6.29 -19.13 -16.53
C ASP A 27 -5.89 -19.95 -15.28
N ALA A 28 -6.32 -21.21 -15.23
CA ALA A 28 -5.98 -22.13 -14.13
C ALA A 28 -4.48 -22.49 -14.05
N ASN A 29 -3.66 -21.99 -14.99
CA ASN A 29 -2.21 -22.19 -15.06
C ASN A 29 -1.42 -20.96 -14.57
N THR A 30 -2.09 -19.89 -14.15
CA THR A 30 -1.49 -18.65 -13.66
C THR A 30 -0.87 -18.90 -12.27
N PRO A 31 0.32 -18.36 -11.95
CA PRO A 31 1.11 -18.77 -10.78
C PRO A 31 0.33 -18.73 -9.46
N ARG A 32 0.55 -19.76 -8.63
CA ARG A 32 -0.25 -20.19 -7.45
C ARG A 32 -0.01 -19.39 -6.16
N GLU A 33 0.56 -18.20 -6.27
CA GLU A 33 1.06 -17.44 -5.13
C GLU A 33 0.39 -16.07 -5.06
N TRP A 34 -0.95 -16.05 -5.12
CA TRP A 34 -1.73 -14.84 -4.91
C TRP A 34 -2.34 -14.86 -3.51
N VAL A 35 -2.34 -13.69 -2.88
CA VAL A 35 -2.95 -13.46 -1.57
C VAL A 35 -3.82 -12.22 -1.62
N GLY A 36 -4.87 -12.22 -0.80
CA GLY A 36 -5.70 -11.05 -0.58
C GLY A 36 -5.01 -10.04 0.33
N ILE A 37 -5.28 -8.77 0.09
CA ILE A 37 -5.04 -7.69 1.05
C ILE A 37 -6.40 -7.20 1.51
N CYS A 38 -6.60 -7.13 2.82
CA CYS A 38 -7.91 -6.83 3.40
C CYS A 38 -7.86 -5.84 4.56
N THR A 39 -9.03 -5.32 4.94
CA THR A 39 -9.19 -4.66 6.25
C THR A 39 -9.03 -5.67 7.39
N PRO A 40 -8.64 -5.23 8.59
CA PRO A 40 -8.74 -6.06 9.78
C PRO A 40 -10.17 -6.56 9.96
N ARG A 41 -10.30 -7.74 10.57
CA ARG A 41 -11.60 -8.31 10.90
C ARG A 41 -12.28 -7.49 11.97
N ASP A 42 -13.58 -7.22 11.79
CA ASP A 42 -14.41 -6.65 12.83
C ASP A 42 -14.73 -7.69 13.93
N ALA A 43 -15.50 -7.28 14.95
CA ALA A 43 -15.87 -8.14 16.07
C ALA A 43 -16.70 -9.37 15.65
N ASP A 44 -17.37 -9.31 14.50
CA ASP A 44 -18.19 -10.37 13.93
C ASP A 44 -17.39 -11.23 12.92
N GLY A 45 -16.12 -10.88 12.68
CA GLY A 45 -15.22 -11.59 11.76
C GLY A 45 -15.30 -11.14 10.31
N ASN A 46 -16.09 -10.09 10.00
CA ASN A 46 -16.22 -9.55 8.64
C ASN A 46 -15.01 -8.71 8.26
N TYR A 47 -14.72 -8.64 6.97
CA TYR A 47 -13.60 -7.91 6.39
C TYR A 47 -13.87 -7.61 4.91
N GLU A 48 -13.17 -6.62 4.38
CA GLU A 48 -13.23 -6.24 2.96
C GLU A 48 -11.91 -6.56 2.26
N HIS A 49 -11.95 -7.23 1.11
CA HIS A 49 -10.78 -7.35 0.23
C HIS A 49 -10.57 -6.05 -0.54
N VAL A 50 -9.37 -5.48 -0.42
CA VAL A 50 -8.96 -4.22 -1.03
C VAL A 50 -8.15 -4.47 -2.31
N ALA A 51 -7.34 -5.53 -2.33
CA ALA A 51 -6.55 -5.92 -3.50
C ALA A 51 -6.22 -7.42 -3.51
N TYR A 52 -5.88 -7.94 -4.69
CA TYR A 52 -5.23 -9.24 -4.85
C TYR A 52 -3.86 -9.02 -5.50
N CYS A 53 -2.84 -9.67 -4.96
CA CYS A 53 -1.48 -9.49 -5.45
C CYS A 53 -0.64 -10.77 -5.29
N HIS A 54 0.51 -10.79 -5.93
CA HIS A 54 1.51 -11.83 -5.70
C HIS A 54 2.02 -11.78 -4.25
N ILE A 55 2.25 -12.94 -3.63
CA ILE A 55 2.63 -13.06 -2.21
C ILE A 55 3.88 -12.23 -1.85
N SER A 56 4.83 -12.10 -2.79
CA SER A 56 6.03 -11.28 -2.60
C SER A 56 5.76 -9.78 -2.46
N ASN A 57 4.64 -9.30 -3.00
CA ASN A 57 4.25 -7.89 -2.95
C ASN A 57 3.34 -7.59 -1.76
N ALA A 58 2.75 -8.63 -1.16
CA ALA A 58 1.72 -8.49 -0.15
C ALA A 58 2.16 -7.69 1.08
N PRO A 59 3.36 -7.91 1.67
CA PRO A 59 3.79 -7.11 2.82
C PRO A 59 3.90 -5.61 2.51
N VAL A 60 4.38 -5.27 1.30
CA VAL A 60 4.55 -3.86 0.88
C VAL A 60 3.20 -3.20 0.66
N ILE A 61 2.24 -3.91 0.04
CA ILE A 61 0.91 -3.37 -0.19
C ILE A 61 0.15 -3.21 1.12
N ALA A 62 0.20 -4.21 2.01
CA ALA A 62 -0.43 -4.14 3.33
C ALA A 62 0.07 -2.93 4.15
N ALA A 63 1.38 -2.69 4.15
CA ALA A 63 1.99 -1.57 4.88
C ALA A 63 1.86 -0.19 4.19
N SER A 64 1.25 -0.12 3.00
CA SER A 64 1.33 1.09 2.16
C SER A 64 0.66 2.32 2.79
N THR A 65 -0.38 2.13 3.60
CA THR A 65 -1.05 3.24 4.32
C THR A 65 -0.12 3.84 5.37
N GLU A 66 0.52 2.99 6.17
CA GLU A 66 1.48 3.38 7.20
C GLU A 66 2.76 3.97 6.56
N MET A 67 3.21 3.42 5.44
CA MET A 67 4.34 3.95 4.68
C MET A 67 4.05 5.36 4.15
N LEU A 68 2.85 5.60 3.62
CA LEU A 68 2.45 6.94 3.17
C LEU A 68 2.41 7.91 4.34
N ALA A 69 1.79 7.53 5.47
CA ALA A 69 1.74 8.37 6.66
C ALA A 69 3.14 8.67 7.24
N ALA A 70 4.06 7.70 7.20
CA ALA A 70 5.45 7.89 7.60
C ALA A 70 6.18 8.84 6.65
N LEU A 71 5.96 8.71 5.34
CA LEU A 71 6.56 9.58 4.33
C LEU A 71 6.04 11.02 4.44
N GLU A 72 4.76 11.22 4.74
CA GLU A 72 4.18 12.54 5.01
C GLU A 72 4.79 13.20 6.26
N LYS A 73 5.04 12.42 7.32
CA LYS A 73 5.76 12.91 8.50
C LYS A 73 7.21 13.27 8.18
N ALA A 74 7.88 12.47 7.36
CA ALA A 74 9.23 12.75 6.91
C ALA A 74 9.28 14.04 6.07
N GLU A 75 8.33 14.22 5.15
CA GLU A 75 8.20 15.45 4.35
C GLU A 75 8.05 16.68 5.25
N ALA A 76 7.14 16.64 6.21
CA ALA A 76 6.91 17.74 7.14
C ALA A 76 8.16 18.08 7.97
N PHE A 77 8.94 17.07 8.36
CA PHE A 77 10.21 17.26 9.06
C PHE A 77 11.27 17.89 8.15
N ILE A 78 11.47 17.35 6.95
CA ILE A 78 12.48 17.82 5.99
C ILE A 78 12.17 19.25 5.53
N ALA A 79 10.89 19.59 5.34
CA ALA A 79 10.44 20.94 5.00
C ALA A 79 10.87 22.00 6.04
N GLY A 80 11.09 21.60 7.30
CA GLY A 80 11.62 22.49 8.33
C GLY A 80 13.06 22.97 8.09
N PHE A 81 13.77 22.35 7.16
CA PHE A 81 15.15 22.69 6.75
C PHE A 81 15.20 23.28 5.33
N GLU A 82 14.06 23.57 4.71
CA GLU A 82 14.00 24.13 3.36
C GLU A 82 14.66 25.53 3.34
N GLY A 83 15.74 25.66 2.56
CA GLY A 83 16.53 26.90 2.48
C GLY A 83 17.62 27.06 3.56
N ASP A 84 17.87 26.04 4.38
CA ASP A 84 19.00 26.03 5.32
C ASP A 84 20.33 25.84 4.57
N GLU A 85 21.19 26.87 4.58
CA GLU A 85 22.49 26.87 3.91
C GLU A 85 23.49 25.85 4.50
N LEU A 86 23.25 25.35 5.72
CA LEU A 86 24.11 24.35 6.37
C LEU A 86 23.73 22.91 5.99
N GLN A 87 22.59 22.71 5.33
CA GLN A 87 22.09 21.38 5.00
C GLN A 87 22.14 21.15 3.49
N GLU A 88 23.14 20.37 3.06
CA GLU A 88 23.29 20.00 1.66
C GLU A 88 22.18 19.02 1.21
N ASN A 89 21.72 19.16 -0.03
CA ASN A 89 20.75 18.27 -0.71
C ASN A 89 19.32 18.21 -0.13
N ILE A 90 18.97 19.02 0.89
CA ILE A 90 17.60 19.04 1.45
C ILE A 90 16.55 19.38 0.41
N GLY A 91 16.80 20.37 -0.45
CA GLY A 91 15.86 20.79 -1.49
C GLY A 91 15.56 19.67 -2.49
N GLU A 92 16.55 18.87 -2.87
CA GLU A 92 16.38 17.72 -3.76
C GLU A 92 15.57 16.62 -3.06
N LEU A 93 15.98 16.22 -1.86
CA LEU A 93 15.29 15.19 -1.06
C LEU A 93 13.82 15.55 -0.80
N LEU A 94 13.53 16.82 -0.51
CA LEU A 94 12.18 17.30 -0.27
C LEU A 94 11.32 17.22 -1.53
N ASN A 95 11.88 17.57 -2.68
CA ASN A 95 11.18 17.45 -3.97
C ASN A 95 10.90 16.00 -4.35
N GLU A 96 11.87 15.10 -4.16
CA GLU A 96 11.68 13.66 -4.37
C GLU A 96 10.59 13.09 -3.46
N THR A 97 10.62 13.48 -2.19
CA THR A 97 9.61 13.07 -1.19
C THR A 97 8.21 13.55 -1.60
N ARG A 98 8.06 14.82 -1.97
CA ARG A 98 6.78 15.40 -2.43
C ARG A 98 6.28 14.70 -3.69
N ALA A 99 7.16 14.38 -4.64
CA ALA A 99 6.80 13.65 -5.86
C ALA A 99 6.32 12.22 -5.55
N ALA A 100 6.97 11.51 -4.63
CA ALA A 100 6.54 10.18 -4.20
C ALA A 100 5.16 10.20 -3.52
N ILE A 101 4.90 11.19 -2.64
CA ILE A 101 3.58 11.38 -2.01
C ILE A 101 2.51 11.69 -3.06
N ALA A 102 2.79 12.58 -4.01
CA ALA A 102 1.85 12.91 -5.09
C ALA A 102 1.47 11.67 -5.89
N LYS A 103 2.46 10.87 -6.29
CA LYS A 103 2.25 9.60 -7.00
C LYS A 103 1.40 8.61 -6.18
N ALA A 104 1.66 8.48 -4.88
CA ALA A 104 0.90 7.59 -3.99
C ALA A 104 -0.59 8.01 -3.86
N ARG A 105 -0.89 9.29 -4.03
CA ARG A 105 -2.25 9.85 -4.03
C ARG A 105 -2.94 9.77 -5.41
N GLY A 106 -2.27 9.24 -6.43
CA GLY A 106 -2.79 9.14 -7.79
C GLY A 106 -2.66 10.43 -8.62
N GLY A 107 -1.75 11.33 -8.22
CA GLY A 107 -1.39 12.55 -8.96
C GLY A 107 -0.24 12.36 -9.95
#